data_AF-A0A7J8V7T1-F1
#
_entry.id   AF-A0A7J8V7T1-F1
#
_cell.length_a   1.000
_cell.length_b   1.000
_cell.length_c   1.000
_cell.angle_alpha   90.00
_cell.angle_beta   90.00
_cell.angle_gamma   90.00
#
_symmetry.space_group_name_H-M   'P 1'
#
loop_
_entity.id
_entity.type
_entity.pdbx_description
1 polymer ?
#
loop_
_entity_poly.entity_id
_entity_poly.type
_entity_poly.pdbx_seq_one_letter_code
_entity_poly.pdbx_strand_id
1 'polypeptide(L)'
;MAHRRCLLSLARHATAIISQKKMPPLSAVEVLTRKPNPAITIPNSELSWFSFWSHSRHFSSSKSEDSETEVEVEMEEASDVEAENDNATSDLGRDYSPEEKESEAAAIGYKVLGPLQRSDRVFKDYEPVFAVVQIGSHQFKVSNGDSIFTERLKFCEVNDKLILNKVLLLGSPTQTNIGRPILPDAAVHAVVEEHALDAKVIIFKKKKRKNYRRTKGHRQELTKLRITDIQGIEKQEIKTDGKPLKAAVKNPEKIAAAV
;
A
#
# COMPACT_ATOMS: atom_id res chain seq x y z
N MET A 1 -1.52 -27.96 50.45
CA MET A 1 -2.29 -29.18 50.79
C MET A 1 -2.82 -29.82 49.51
N ALA A 2 -2.73 -31.15 49.46
CA ALA A 2 -3.41 -32.08 48.55
C ALA A 2 -3.05 -32.05 47.04
N HIS A 3 -1.99 -32.79 46.70
CA HIS A 3 -1.99 -33.64 45.51
C HIS A 3 -3.00 -34.78 45.68
N ARG A 4 -3.68 -35.22 44.60
CA ARG A 4 -3.73 -36.62 44.11
C ARG A 4 -4.89 -36.90 43.12
N ARG A 5 -4.49 -37.40 41.92
CA ARG A 5 -4.98 -38.62 41.23
C ARG A 5 -6.37 -38.55 40.58
N CYS A 6 -6.73 -39.21 39.47
CA CYS A 6 -6.17 -40.15 38.46
C CYS A 6 -7.35 -40.30 37.45
N LEU A 7 -7.25 -40.43 36.12
CA LEU A 7 -6.87 -41.63 35.34
C LEU A 7 -7.16 -41.32 33.86
N LEU A 8 -6.40 -41.98 32.99
CA LEU A 8 -6.54 -42.05 31.54
C LEU A 8 -7.84 -42.74 31.09
N SER A 9 -8.34 -42.37 29.89
CA SER A 9 -9.01 -43.33 29.02
C SER A 9 -8.59 -43.10 27.56
N LEU A 10 -8.17 -44.20 26.91
CA LEU A 10 -7.63 -44.28 25.56
C LEU A 10 -8.74 -44.34 24.49
N ALA A 11 -8.35 -43.95 23.28
CA ALA A 11 -9.13 -43.84 22.07
C ALA A 11 -9.85 -45.12 21.60
N ARG A 12 -10.90 -44.93 20.79
CA ARG A 12 -11.37 -45.92 19.82
C ARG A 12 -11.50 -45.27 18.44
N HIS A 13 -10.83 -45.89 17.48
CA HIS A 13 -10.85 -45.61 16.06
C HIS A 13 -12.25 -45.78 15.44
N ALA A 14 -12.56 -44.96 14.43
CA ALA A 14 -13.37 -45.39 13.29
C ALA A 14 -13.02 -44.52 12.07
N THR A 15 -12.34 -45.14 11.11
CA THR A 15 -12.16 -44.67 9.73
C THR A 15 -13.44 -44.94 8.95
N ALA A 16 -13.97 -43.94 8.23
CA ALA A 16 -15.06 -44.15 7.28
C ALA A 16 -14.90 -43.27 6.04
N ILE A 17 -14.28 -43.87 5.02
CA ILE A 17 -14.75 -44.01 3.64
C ILE A 17 -15.07 -42.72 2.84
N ILE A 18 -14.18 -42.52 1.86
CA ILE A 18 -14.32 -41.74 0.63
C ILE A 18 -15.69 -41.99 -0.03
N SER A 19 -16.47 -40.93 -0.24
CA SER A 19 -17.59 -40.94 -1.19
C SER A 19 -17.55 -39.67 -2.03
N GLN A 20 -17.05 -39.80 -3.26
CA GLN A 20 -17.13 -38.79 -4.30
C GLN A 20 -18.60 -38.53 -4.65
N LYS A 21 -19.14 -37.37 -4.28
CA LYS A 21 -20.39 -36.87 -4.89
C LYS A 21 -20.02 -35.87 -5.98
N LYS A 22 -20.18 -36.34 -7.22
CA LYS A 22 -20.09 -35.58 -8.47
C LYS A 22 -21.23 -34.57 -8.53
N MET A 23 -20.92 -33.27 -8.57
CA MET A 23 -21.92 -32.21 -8.77
C MET A 23 -22.36 -32.17 -10.25
N PRO A 24 -23.65 -31.99 -10.56
CA PRO A 24 -24.12 -31.79 -11.93
C PRO A 24 -23.86 -30.34 -12.40
N PRO A 25 -23.61 -30.11 -13.70
CA PRO A 25 -23.51 -28.76 -14.26
C PRO A 25 -24.91 -28.19 -14.50
N LEU A 26 -25.21 -27.03 -13.92
CA LEU A 26 -26.42 -26.27 -14.25
C LEU A 26 -26.06 -25.18 -15.26
N SER A 27 -26.39 -25.46 -16.52
CA SER A 27 -26.63 -24.48 -17.55
C SER A 27 -28.07 -23.95 -17.46
N ALA A 28 -28.27 -22.76 -18.02
CA ALA A 28 -29.53 -22.08 -18.37
C ALA A 28 -30.26 -21.28 -17.27
N VAL A 29 -29.94 -19.98 -17.25
CA VAL A 29 -30.84 -18.82 -17.46
C VAL A 29 -32.32 -18.99 -17.09
N GLU A 30 -32.79 -18.22 -16.10
CA GLU A 30 -34.09 -17.52 -16.21
C GLU A 30 -33.99 -16.12 -15.61
N VAL A 31 -34.49 -15.17 -16.40
CA VAL A 31 -34.58 -13.73 -16.13
C VAL A 31 -35.73 -13.49 -15.16
N LEU A 32 -35.45 -12.97 -13.97
CA LEU A 32 -36.49 -12.44 -13.09
C LEU A 32 -36.41 -10.92 -13.00
N THR A 33 -37.47 -10.33 -13.53
CA THR A 33 -37.79 -8.92 -13.65
C THR A 33 -37.77 -8.21 -12.31
N ARG A 34 -37.12 -7.05 -12.28
CA ARG A 34 -37.17 -6.04 -11.21
C ARG A 34 -38.62 -5.64 -10.91
N LYS A 35 -39.01 -5.62 -9.64
CA LYS A 35 -40.12 -4.80 -9.14
C LYS A 35 -39.57 -3.79 -8.11
N PRO A 36 -40.01 -2.51 -8.15
CA PRO A 36 -39.52 -1.48 -7.25
C PRO A 36 -40.17 -1.57 -5.86
N ASN A 37 -39.36 -1.29 -4.84
CA ASN A 37 -39.79 -1.18 -3.44
C ASN A 37 -40.82 -0.04 -3.27
N PRO A 38 -41.91 -0.22 -2.51
CA PRO A 38 -42.82 0.87 -2.20
C PRO A 38 -42.19 1.84 -1.19
N ALA A 39 -42.41 3.13 -1.45
CA ALA A 39 -41.99 4.27 -0.66
C ALA A 39 -42.57 4.21 0.77
N ILE A 40 -41.71 4.35 1.76
CA ILE A 40 -42.10 4.56 3.16
C ILE A 40 -42.49 6.03 3.30
N THR A 41 -43.76 6.25 3.59
CA THR A 41 -44.37 7.54 3.90
C THR A 41 -44.12 7.84 5.38
N ILE A 42 -43.40 8.93 5.67
CA ILE A 42 -43.25 9.46 7.03
C ILE A 42 -44.29 10.58 7.20
N PRO A 43 -45.17 10.53 8.21
CA PRO A 43 -46.05 11.66 8.50
C PRO A 43 -45.28 12.74 9.27
N ASN A 44 -45.42 13.97 8.80
CA ASN A 44 -45.05 15.19 9.50
C ASN A 44 -45.93 15.36 10.75
N SER A 45 -45.30 15.54 11.91
CA SER A 45 -45.91 16.24 13.04
C SER A 45 -44.87 17.17 13.66
N GLU A 46 -45.06 18.47 13.43
CA GLU A 46 -44.42 19.54 14.18
C GLU A 46 -45.00 19.65 15.60
N LEU A 47 -44.24 20.34 16.45
CA LEU A 47 -44.52 20.95 17.77
C LEU A 47 -43.51 20.43 18.80
N SER A 48 -42.34 21.07 18.90
CA SER A 48 -42.10 22.25 19.74
C SER A 48 -42.18 21.94 21.23
N TRP A 49 -41.01 21.75 21.84
CA TRP A 49 -40.58 22.23 23.17
C TRP A 49 -39.39 21.39 23.60
N PHE A 50 -38.21 21.99 23.66
CA PHE A 50 -37.30 21.95 24.81
C PHE A 50 -36.00 22.65 24.42
N SER A 51 -36.02 23.96 24.69
CA SER A 51 -34.96 24.77 25.29
C SER A 51 -33.51 24.38 25.02
N PHE A 52 -32.89 25.25 24.23
CA PHE A 52 -31.46 25.57 24.24
C PHE A 52 -30.88 25.50 25.66
N TRP A 53 -29.86 24.65 25.86
CA TRP A 53 -28.93 24.82 26.96
C TRP A 53 -27.50 24.77 26.44
N SER A 54 -27.04 25.91 25.93
CA SER A 54 -25.63 26.18 25.67
C SER A 54 -24.91 26.37 27.00
N HIS A 55 -24.24 25.34 27.50
CA HIS A 55 -23.24 25.53 28.55
C HIS A 55 -21.93 26.00 27.93
N SER A 56 -21.68 27.30 28.04
CA SER A 56 -20.35 27.90 28.02
C SER A 56 -19.46 27.19 29.04
N ARG A 57 -18.40 26.50 28.59
CA ARG A 57 -17.31 26.08 29.48
C ARG A 57 -16.24 27.15 29.43
N HIS A 58 -16.21 27.97 30.48
CA HIS A 58 -15.10 28.87 30.77
C HIS A 58 -13.85 28.03 31.08
N PHE A 59 -12.79 28.26 30.30
CA PHE A 59 -11.43 27.85 30.60
C PHE A 59 -10.83 28.97 31.47
N SER A 60 -10.83 28.77 32.79
CA SER A 60 -10.17 29.68 33.73
C SER A 60 -8.78 29.16 34.05
N SER A 61 -7.77 29.90 33.61
CA SER A 61 -6.43 29.85 34.17
C SER A 61 -6.47 30.48 35.57
N SER A 62 -5.97 29.77 36.58
CA SER A 62 -5.57 30.38 37.84
C SER A 62 -4.11 30.01 38.06
N LYS A 63 -3.26 30.96 37.68
CA LYS A 63 -1.88 31.12 38.12
C LYS A 63 -1.92 31.38 39.63
N SER A 64 -1.37 30.47 40.42
CA SER A 64 -1.03 30.72 41.82
C SER A 64 0.48 30.84 41.90
N GLU A 65 0.90 32.07 42.16
CA GLU A 65 2.21 32.43 42.68
C GLU A 65 2.29 31.87 44.10
N ASP A 66 3.33 31.10 44.41
CA ASP A 66 3.75 30.86 45.78
C ASP A 66 5.27 31.05 45.87
N SER A 67 5.61 31.85 46.85
CA SER A 67 6.86 32.49 47.18
C SER A 67 7.85 31.57 47.90
N GLU A 68 9.13 31.80 47.59
CA GLU A 68 10.30 31.79 48.48
C GLU A 68 10.55 30.56 49.36
N THR A 69 11.59 29.81 49.00
CA THR A 69 12.46 29.18 49.99
C THR A 69 13.88 29.22 49.46
N GLU A 70 14.68 30.13 50.02
CA GLU A 70 16.13 30.17 49.82
C GLU A 70 16.74 28.92 50.46
N VAL A 71 17.39 28.09 49.65
CA VAL A 71 18.37 27.12 50.11
C VAL A 71 19.60 27.33 49.25
N GLU A 72 20.56 28.09 49.79
CA GLU A 72 21.91 28.13 49.27
C GLU A 72 22.50 26.72 49.36
N VAL A 73 22.71 26.09 48.20
CA VAL A 73 23.63 24.97 48.05
C VAL A 73 24.66 25.43 47.04
N GLU A 74 25.84 25.79 47.54
CA GLU A 74 27.03 25.98 46.73
C GLU A 74 27.30 24.68 45.96
N MET A 75 27.07 24.72 44.64
CA MET A 75 27.38 23.64 43.72
C MET A 75 28.60 24.08 42.90
N GLU A 76 29.73 23.46 43.19
CA GLU A 76 31.00 23.67 42.51
C GLU A 76 30.86 23.50 40.99
N GLU A 77 31.45 24.44 40.26
CA GLU A 77 31.50 24.47 38.80
C GLU A 77 32.18 23.21 38.24
N ALA A 78 31.42 22.38 37.54
CA ALA A 78 31.93 21.52 36.49
C ALA A 78 31.38 22.04 35.16
N SER A 79 32.23 22.74 34.42
CA SER A 79 31.95 23.26 33.09
C SER A 79 31.98 22.14 32.05
N ASP A 80 30.91 21.35 32.00
CA ASP A 80 30.62 20.54 30.81
C ASP A 80 29.80 21.40 29.85
N VAL A 81 30.50 21.93 28.84
CA VAL A 81 29.91 22.59 27.67
C VAL A 81 29.21 21.50 26.84
N GLU A 82 28.02 21.11 27.28
CA GLU A 82 27.10 20.38 26.43
C GLU A 82 26.52 21.38 25.44
N ALA A 83 27.03 21.31 24.21
CA ALA A 83 26.47 22.03 23.08
C ALA A 83 25.05 21.49 22.85
N GLU A 84 24.07 22.16 23.44
CA GLU A 84 22.65 22.02 23.12
C GLU A 84 22.48 22.33 21.62
N ASN A 85 22.52 21.28 20.81
CA ASN A 85 22.09 21.36 19.42
C ASN A 85 20.56 21.36 19.41
N ASP A 86 20.00 22.50 19.82
CA ASP A 86 18.57 22.82 19.82
C ASP A 86 18.03 23.08 18.42
N ASN A 87 18.51 22.33 17.42
CA ASN A 87 17.94 22.37 16.08
C ASN A 87 16.91 21.27 15.89
N ALA A 88 15.92 21.23 16.80
CA ALA A 88 14.60 20.68 16.50
C ALA A 88 13.75 21.76 15.80
N THR A 89 14.30 22.40 14.78
CA THR A 89 13.51 23.14 13.81
C THR A 89 12.73 22.12 13.00
N SER A 90 11.40 22.25 13.01
CA SER A 90 10.54 21.51 12.10
C SER A 90 11.05 21.74 10.67
N ASP A 91 11.51 20.66 10.03
CA ASP A 91 12.07 20.56 8.67
C ASP A 91 11.04 20.87 7.56
N LEU A 92 10.11 21.78 7.86
CA LEU A 92 9.04 22.22 6.98
C LEU A 92 9.54 23.43 6.18
N GLY A 93 10.34 23.15 5.15
CA GLY A 93 10.74 24.18 4.18
C GLY A 93 12.22 24.25 3.85
N ARG A 94 13.02 23.20 4.13
CA ARG A 94 14.37 23.11 3.59
C ARG A 94 14.29 22.78 2.10
N ASP A 95 14.73 23.71 1.26
CA ASP A 95 14.88 23.47 -0.17
C ASP A 95 16.06 22.51 -0.39
N TYR A 96 15.76 21.24 -0.69
CA TYR A 96 16.79 20.26 -1.03
C TYR A 96 17.48 20.66 -2.33
N SER A 97 18.82 20.64 -2.32
CA SER A 97 19.61 20.73 -3.54
C SER A 97 19.30 19.53 -4.45
N PRO A 98 19.31 19.67 -5.79
CA PRO A 98 19.10 18.53 -6.71
C PRO A 98 19.99 17.33 -6.40
N GLU A 99 21.26 17.57 -6.04
CA GLU A 99 22.22 16.52 -5.69
C GLU A 99 21.82 15.77 -4.42
N GLU A 100 21.29 16.49 -3.42
CA GLU A 100 20.80 15.89 -2.18
C GLU A 100 19.59 14.98 -2.47
N LYS A 101 18.63 15.45 -3.28
CA LYS A 101 17.46 14.65 -3.70
C LYS A 101 17.88 13.36 -4.38
N GLU A 102 18.84 13.44 -5.31
CA GLU A 102 19.36 12.27 -6.02
C GLU A 102 20.07 11.30 -5.08
N SER A 103 20.86 11.82 -4.13
CA SER A 103 21.58 11.00 -3.15
C SER A 103 20.62 10.27 -2.19
N GLU A 104 19.57 10.94 -1.70
CA GLU A 104 18.56 10.33 -0.85
C GLU A 104 17.71 9.31 -1.61
N ALA A 105 17.33 9.60 -2.86
CA ALA A 105 16.63 8.65 -3.72
C ALA A 105 17.49 7.40 -3.98
N ALA A 106 18.77 7.59 -4.30
CA ALA A 106 19.72 6.49 -4.50
C ALA A 106 19.92 5.66 -3.22
N ALA A 107 19.96 6.30 -2.05
CA ALA A 107 20.06 5.63 -0.76
C ALA A 107 18.83 4.74 -0.48
N ILE A 108 17.63 5.15 -0.88
CA ILE A 108 16.42 4.32 -0.81
C ILE A 108 16.47 3.19 -1.86
N GLY A 109 17.03 3.47 -3.04
CA GLY A 109 17.31 2.50 -4.10
C GLY A 109 16.67 2.80 -5.45
N TYR A 110 16.26 4.05 -5.70
CA TYR A 110 15.65 4.46 -6.95
C TYR A 110 16.31 5.71 -7.53
N LYS A 111 16.16 5.91 -8.83
CA LYS A 111 16.57 7.10 -9.57
C LYS A 111 15.36 7.63 -10.35
N VAL A 112 15.12 8.93 -10.30
CA VAL A 112 14.08 9.60 -11.08
C VAL A 112 14.67 9.99 -12.44
N LEU A 113 14.00 9.62 -13.53
CA LEU A 113 14.39 10.02 -14.90
C LEU A 113 13.64 11.27 -15.37
N GLY A 114 12.44 11.49 -14.85
CA GLY A 114 11.54 12.57 -15.22
C GLY A 114 10.18 12.08 -15.72
N PRO A 115 9.32 12.99 -16.20
CA PRO A 115 7.93 12.70 -16.45
C PRO A 115 7.72 11.81 -17.68
N LEU A 116 6.75 10.92 -17.58
CA LEU A 116 6.26 10.09 -18.67
C LEU A 116 5.56 10.96 -19.72
N GLN A 117 6.04 10.91 -20.96
CA GLN A 117 5.40 11.60 -22.07
C GLN A 117 4.27 10.76 -22.64
N ARG A 118 3.20 11.40 -23.13
CA ARG A 118 2.03 10.71 -23.69
C ARG A 118 2.36 9.83 -24.92
N SER A 119 3.43 10.15 -25.63
CA SER A 119 3.95 9.38 -26.77
C SER A 119 4.65 8.09 -26.37
N ASP A 120 5.13 8.00 -25.13
CA ASP A 120 5.98 6.90 -24.68
C ASP A 120 5.09 5.66 -24.43
N ARG A 121 5.18 4.67 -25.32
CA ARG A 121 4.53 3.36 -25.12
C ARG A 121 5.40 2.48 -24.22
N VAL A 122 5.41 2.79 -22.93
CA VAL A 122 6.33 2.16 -21.96
C VAL A 122 5.84 0.79 -21.48
N PHE A 123 4.52 0.56 -21.50
CA PHE A 123 3.94 -0.73 -21.13
C PHE A 123 4.07 -1.71 -22.31
N LYS A 124 4.81 -2.79 -22.09
CA LYS A 124 4.98 -3.89 -23.04
C LYS A 124 4.07 -5.06 -22.65
N ASP A 125 3.96 -6.03 -23.56
CA ASP A 125 3.31 -7.29 -23.24
C ASP A 125 4.10 -8.06 -22.16
N TYR A 126 3.41 -8.99 -21.50
CA TYR A 126 4.00 -9.79 -20.43
C TYR A 126 5.19 -10.61 -20.94
N GLU A 127 6.32 -10.45 -20.26
CA GLU A 127 7.52 -11.25 -20.48
C GLU A 127 7.66 -12.26 -19.33
N PRO A 128 8.09 -13.52 -19.58
CA PRO A 128 8.25 -14.55 -18.55
C PRO A 128 9.51 -14.31 -17.71
N VAL A 129 9.68 -13.12 -17.16
CA VAL A 129 10.82 -12.68 -16.35
C VAL A 129 10.30 -12.05 -15.07
N PHE A 130 11.03 -12.27 -13.98
CA PHE A 130 10.76 -11.61 -12.71
C PHE A 130 12.05 -11.09 -12.06
N ALA A 131 11.89 -10.10 -11.20
CA ALA A 131 12.94 -9.54 -10.37
C ALA A 131 12.50 -9.52 -8.91
N VAL A 132 13.47 -9.54 -8.00
CA VAL A 132 13.25 -9.17 -6.59
C VAL A 132 13.93 -7.84 -6.35
N VAL A 133 13.14 -6.80 -6.14
CA VAL A 133 13.61 -5.43 -5.91
C VAL A 133 13.48 -5.09 -4.44
N GLN A 134 14.43 -4.32 -3.92
CA GLN A 134 14.36 -3.76 -2.58
C GLN A 134 14.13 -2.25 -2.66
N ILE A 135 13.06 -1.78 -2.03
CA ILE A 135 12.73 -0.36 -1.91
C ILE A 135 12.68 -0.05 -0.43
N GLY A 136 13.62 0.77 0.05
CA GLY A 136 13.82 0.99 1.48
C GLY A 136 14.13 -0.33 2.21
N SER A 137 13.28 -0.70 3.17
CA SER A 137 13.42 -1.92 3.98
C SER A 137 12.58 -3.10 3.48
N HIS A 138 11.80 -2.93 2.41
CA HIS A 138 10.89 -3.94 1.90
C HIS A 138 11.37 -4.53 0.57
N GLN A 139 11.11 -5.83 0.38
CA GLN A 139 11.43 -6.55 -0.84
C GLN A 139 10.14 -6.95 -1.57
N PHE A 140 10.14 -6.78 -2.88
CA PHE A 140 9.01 -7.08 -3.75
C PHE A 140 9.45 -7.99 -4.90
N LYS A 141 8.70 -9.06 -5.13
CA LYS A 141 8.79 -9.81 -6.38
C LYS A 141 7.95 -9.10 -7.43
N VAL A 142 8.54 -8.79 -8.56
CA VAL A 142 7.90 -8.04 -9.64
C VAL A 142 8.15 -8.67 -10.99
N SER A 143 7.14 -8.62 -11.84
CA SER A 143 7.19 -8.88 -13.28
C SER A 143 6.75 -7.64 -14.06
N ASN A 144 6.95 -7.64 -15.37
CA ASN A 144 6.47 -6.56 -16.22
C ASN A 144 4.93 -6.46 -16.15
N GLY A 145 4.42 -5.25 -15.95
CA GLY A 145 2.99 -4.98 -15.83
C GLY A 145 2.43 -5.22 -14.44
N ASP A 146 3.26 -5.50 -13.43
CA ASP A 146 2.77 -5.57 -12.04
C ASP A 146 2.58 -4.17 -11.45
N SER A 147 1.59 -4.04 -10.57
CA SER A 147 1.39 -2.85 -9.74
C SER A 147 1.73 -3.20 -8.28
N ILE A 148 2.62 -2.42 -7.67
CA ILE A 148 3.02 -2.59 -6.27
C ILE A 148 2.75 -1.31 -5.48
N PHE A 149 2.41 -1.46 -4.19
CA PHE A 149 2.34 -0.36 -3.24
C PHE A 149 3.62 -0.34 -2.40
N THR A 150 4.25 0.82 -2.33
CA THR A 150 5.46 1.05 -1.55
C THR A 150 5.23 2.14 -0.52
N GLU A 151 6.17 2.29 0.41
CA GLU A 151 6.26 3.49 1.23
C GLU A 151 6.30 4.75 0.37
N ARG A 152 5.92 5.89 0.98
CA ARG A 152 5.91 7.17 0.29
C ARG A 152 7.32 7.55 -0.18
N LEU A 153 7.46 7.70 -1.49
CA LEU A 153 8.66 8.24 -2.12
C LEU A 153 8.53 9.78 -2.18
N LYS A 154 9.53 10.49 -1.62
CA LYS A 154 9.49 11.95 -1.43
C LYS A 154 9.76 12.75 -2.71
N PHE A 155 10.72 12.30 -3.53
CA PHE A 155 11.29 13.09 -4.63
C PHE A 155 10.76 12.70 -6.01
N CYS A 156 9.62 12.03 -6.08
CA CYS A 156 8.97 11.68 -7.35
C CYS A 156 7.55 12.23 -7.39
N GLU A 157 7.11 12.60 -8.58
CA GLU A 157 5.76 13.04 -8.87
C GLU A 157 4.96 11.96 -9.60
N VAL A 158 3.66 12.22 -9.76
CA VAL A 158 2.77 11.32 -10.48
C VAL A 158 3.14 11.33 -11.97
N ASN A 159 3.20 10.14 -12.56
CA ASN A 159 3.68 9.87 -13.93
C ASN A 159 5.20 9.98 -14.12
N ASP A 160 6.02 10.08 -13.07
CA ASP A 160 7.46 10.00 -13.25
C ASP A 160 7.92 8.59 -13.61
N LYS A 161 8.93 8.53 -14.48
CA LYS A 161 9.68 7.32 -14.81
C LYS A 161 10.81 7.14 -13.78
N LEU A 162 10.82 5.98 -13.15
CA LEU A 162 11.79 5.58 -12.13
C LEU A 162 12.63 4.40 -12.62
N ILE A 163 13.90 4.38 -12.23
CA ILE A 163 14.75 3.19 -12.28
C ILE A 163 14.99 2.72 -10.85
N LEU A 164 14.64 1.47 -10.55
CA LEU A 164 14.95 0.80 -9.31
C LEU A 164 16.29 0.06 -9.47
N ASN A 165 17.31 0.55 -8.78
CA ASN A 165 18.70 0.07 -8.90
C ASN A 165 19.01 -1.06 -7.90
N LYS A 166 18.30 -1.11 -6.76
CA LYS A 166 18.50 -2.16 -5.75
C LYS A 166 17.77 -3.45 -6.14
N VAL A 167 18.34 -4.18 -7.08
CA VAL A 167 17.86 -5.48 -7.53
C VAL A 167 18.68 -6.58 -6.85
N LEU A 168 18.01 -7.49 -6.17
CA LEU A 168 18.64 -8.59 -5.42
C LEU A 168 18.72 -9.88 -6.24
N LEU A 169 17.73 -10.12 -7.10
CA LEU A 169 17.62 -11.35 -7.88
C LEU A 169 16.89 -11.06 -9.19
N LEU A 170 17.35 -11.70 -10.27
CA LEU A 170 16.65 -11.77 -11.55
C LEU A 170 16.38 -13.23 -11.90
N GLY A 171 15.18 -13.52 -12.39
CA GLY A 171 14.76 -14.86 -12.76
C GLY A 171 14.07 -14.90 -14.11
N SER A 172 14.49 -15.84 -14.94
CA SER A 172 13.94 -16.21 -16.24
C SER A 172 13.65 -17.72 -16.20
N PRO A 173 12.80 -18.28 -17.09
CA PRO A 173 12.57 -19.72 -17.18
C PRO A 173 13.85 -20.55 -17.31
N THR A 174 14.94 -19.97 -17.85
CA THR A 174 16.19 -20.70 -18.13
C THR A 174 17.29 -20.40 -17.12
N GLN A 175 17.33 -19.19 -16.57
CA GLN A 175 18.44 -18.73 -15.73
C GLN A 175 17.94 -17.95 -14.53
N THR A 176 18.68 -18.02 -13.43
CA THR A 176 18.42 -17.22 -12.22
C THR A 176 19.73 -16.59 -11.77
N ASN A 177 19.79 -15.27 -11.80
CA ASN A 177 20.93 -14.48 -11.36
C ASN A 177 20.68 -14.04 -9.92
N ILE A 178 21.55 -14.46 -9.00
CA ILE A 178 21.44 -14.17 -7.56
C ILE A 178 22.48 -13.13 -7.17
N GLY A 179 22.06 -12.00 -6.62
CA GLY A 179 22.92 -10.90 -6.20
C GLY A 179 23.70 -11.18 -4.91
N ARG A 180 24.81 -10.45 -4.73
CA ARG A 180 25.65 -10.50 -3.53
C ARG A 180 26.16 -9.10 -3.15
N PRO A 181 25.40 -8.27 -2.41
CA PRO A 181 23.96 -8.36 -2.12
C PRO A 181 23.08 -7.87 -3.28
N ILE A 182 23.59 -6.96 -4.13
CA ILE A 182 22.88 -6.40 -5.30
C ILE A 182 23.47 -6.95 -6.60
N LEU A 183 22.70 -6.88 -7.69
CA LEU A 183 23.17 -7.13 -9.06
C LEU A 183 23.51 -5.79 -9.74
N PRO A 184 24.76 -5.55 -10.16
CA PRO A 184 25.18 -4.24 -10.67
C PRO A 184 24.59 -3.89 -12.04
N ASP A 185 24.43 -4.89 -12.92
CA ASP A 185 23.96 -4.68 -14.30
C ASP A 185 22.43 -4.80 -14.44
N ALA A 186 21.73 -4.91 -13.31
CA ALA A 186 20.29 -5.09 -13.26
C ALA A 186 19.58 -3.75 -13.02
N ALA A 187 18.53 -3.49 -13.81
CA ALA A 187 17.71 -2.31 -13.65
C ALA A 187 16.24 -2.66 -13.87
N VAL A 188 15.37 -2.21 -12.96
CA VAL A 188 13.92 -2.36 -13.12
C VAL A 188 13.32 -0.99 -13.36
N HIS A 189 12.67 -0.83 -14.51
CA HIS A 189 11.97 0.40 -14.89
C HIS A 189 10.55 0.36 -14.33
N ALA A 190 10.12 1.48 -13.77
CA ALA A 190 8.79 1.65 -13.20
C ALA A 190 8.25 3.04 -13.49
N VAL A 191 6.93 3.19 -13.37
CA VAL A 191 6.23 4.47 -13.46
C VAL A 191 5.43 4.68 -12.19
N VAL A 192 5.43 5.89 -11.66
CA VAL A 192 4.55 6.29 -10.56
C VAL A 192 3.14 6.51 -11.10
N GLU A 193 2.17 5.67 -10.69
CA GLU A 193 0.77 5.84 -11.10
C GLU A 193 0.05 6.86 -10.24
N GLU A 194 0.21 6.77 -8.91
CA GLU A 194 -0.47 7.65 -7.96
C GLU A 194 0.21 7.62 -6.59
N HIS A 195 -0.06 8.67 -5.80
CA HIS A 195 0.19 8.68 -4.37
C HIS A 195 -1.14 8.49 -3.65
N ALA A 196 -1.26 7.42 -2.88
CA ALA A 196 -2.49 7.00 -2.24
C ALA A 196 -2.37 7.06 -0.72
N LEU A 197 -3.51 7.22 -0.05
CA LEU A 197 -3.63 7.01 1.39
C LEU A 197 -4.16 5.61 1.64
N ASP A 198 -3.50 4.88 2.52
CA ASP A 198 -3.96 3.57 2.96
C ASP A 198 -5.28 3.67 3.76
N ALA A 199 -5.90 2.51 3.97
CA ALA A 199 -7.07 2.37 4.82
C ALA A 199 -6.81 2.97 6.21
N LYS A 200 -7.86 3.59 6.80
CA LYS A 200 -7.74 4.18 8.13
C LYS A 200 -7.54 3.07 9.17
N VAL A 201 -6.37 3.06 9.80
CA VAL A 201 -6.08 2.23 10.97
C VAL A 201 -6.54 2.96 12.23
N ILE A 202 -7.45 2.35 13.00
CA ILE A 202 -7.97 2.94 14.22
C ILE A 202 -7.15 2.45 15.42
N ILE A 203 -6.43 3.37 16.05
CA ILE A 203 -5.65 3.13 17.27
C ILE A 203 -6.54 3.45 18.47
N PHE A 204 -7.02 2.40 19.14
CA PHE A 204 -7.81 2.53 20.36
C PHE A 204 -6.99 2.18 21.60
N LYS A 205 -6.76 3.15 22.48
CA LYS A 205 -6.05 2.98 23.76
C LYS A 205 -7.06 3.05 24.91
N LYS A 206 -7.08 2.04 25.78
CA LYS A 206 -7.94 2.02 26.97
C LYS A 206 -7.18 1.47 28.18
N LYS A 207 -7.30 2.14 29.34
CA LYS A 207 -6.82 1.60 30.63
C LYS A 207 -8.02 1.25 31.52
N LYS A 208 -8.05 0.02 32.04
CA LYS A 208 -9.13 -0.47 32.90
C LYS A 208 -9.19 0.34 34.21
N ARG A 209 -10.40 0.71 34.67
CA ARG A 209 -10.65 1.44 35.94
C ARG A 209 -9.95 2.80 36.09
N LYS A 210 -9.33 3.34 35.03
CA LYS A 210 -8.66 4.66 35.06
C LYS A 210 -9.41 5.72 34.25
N ASN A 211 -10.64 5.45 33.83
CA ASN A 211 -11.45 6.27 32.91
C ASN A 211 -10.67 6.82 31.70
N TYR A 212 -9.63 6.10 31.27
CA TYR A 212 -8.78 6.50 30.16
C TYR A 212 -9.18 5.70 28.94
N ARG A 213 -9.70 6.40 27.93
CA ARG A 213 -9.97 5.89 26.58
C ARG A 213 -9.59 6.96 25.56
N ARG A 214 -8.83 6.60 24.54
CA ARG A 214 -8.44 7.46 23.43
C ARG A 214 -8.60 6.69 22.13
N THR A 215 -9.23 7.30 21.14
CA THR A 215 -9.36 6.76 19.79
C THR A 215 -8.65 7.73 18.84
N LYS A 216 -7.64 7.28 18.12
CA LYS A 216 -6.93 8.06 17.10
C LYS A 216 -6.96 7.29 15.79
N GLY A 217 -7.15 7.98 14.66
CA GLY A 217 -6.96 7.39 13.34
C GLY A 217 -5.54 7.62 12.85
N HIS A 218 -5.00 6.66 12.12
CA HIS A 218 -3.79 6.79 11.30
C HIS A 218 -4.12 6.40 9.86
N ARG A 219 -3.50 7.08 8.90
CA ARG A 219 -3.51 6.71 7.48
C ARG A 219 -2.08 6.87 6.98
N GLN A 220 -1.55 5.81 6.41
CA GLN A 220 -0.20 5.82 5.85
C GLN A 220 -0.25 6.32 4.41
N GLU A 221 0.67 7.19 4.04
CA GLU A 221 0.88 7.54 2.63
C GLU A 221 1.70 6.46 1.92
N LEU A 222 1.24 6.08 0.75
CA LEU A 222 1.83 5.06 -0.10
C LEU A 222 2.04 5.62 -1.51
N THR A 223 3.03 5.08 -2.22
CA THR A 223 3.20 5.32 -3.65
C THR A 223 2.85 4.04 -4.39
N LYS A 224 2.01 4.15 -5.41
CA LYS A 224 1.69 3.04 -6.31
C LYS A 224 2.61 3.10 -7.53
N LEU A 225 3.40 2.05 -7.70
CA LEU A 225 4.31 1.91 -8.82
C LEU A 225 3.78 0.84 -9.78
N ARG A 226 3.91 1.11 -11.08
CA ARG A 226 3.66 0.16 -12.16
C ARG A 226 4.98 -0.21 -12.82
N ILE A 227 5.30 -1.49 -12.83
CA ILE A 227 6.55 -1.99 -13.40
C ILE A 227 6.41 -2.07 -14.91
N THR A 228 7.41 -1.56 -15.63
CA THR A 228 7.36 -1.44 -17.09
C THR A 228 8.35 -2.34 -17.82
N ASP A 229 9.55 -2.50 -17.28
CA ASP A 229 10.58 -3.32 -17.90
C ASP A 229 11.57 -3.84 -16.87
N ILE A 230 12.13 -5.01 -17.15
CA ILE A 230 13.20 -5.63 -16.36
C ILE A 230 14.39 -5.84 -17.27
N GLN A 231 15.53 -5.28 -16.91
CA GLN A 231 16.79 -5.33 -17.66
C GLN A 231 17.87 -6.09 -16.87
N GLY A 232 18.87 -6.62 -17.58
CA GLY A 232 19.99 -7.36 -16.99
C GLY A 232 19.84 -8.89 -17.00
N ILE A 233 18.88 -9.41 -17.79
CA ILE A 233 18.71 -10.86 -18.01
C ILE A 233 18.36 -11.14 -19.47
N GLU A 234 18.85 -12.26 -20.01
CA GLU A 234 18.52 -12.68 -21.36
C GLU A 234 17.04 -13.10 -21.40
N LYS A 235 16.30 -12.44 -22.30
CA LYS A 235 14.88 -12.68 -22.56
C LYS A 235 14.79 -13.68 -23.71
N GLN A 236 14.11 -14.80 -23.50
CA GLN A 236 13.83 -15.70 -24.60
C GLN A 236 12.81 -15.05 -25.53
N GLU A 237 13.10 -15.08 -26.83
CA GLU A 237 12.13 -14.67 -27.83
C GLU A 237 10.90 -15.59 -27.74
N ILE A 238 9.75 -15.01 -27.42
CA ILE A 238 8.48 -15.70 -27.54
C ILE A 238 8.28 -15.90 -29.04
N LYS A 239 8.51 -17.13 -29.53
CA LYS A 239 8.06 -17.55 -30.85
C LYS A 239 6.54 -17.43 -30.86
N THR A 240 6.04 -16.32 -31.38
CA THR A 240 4.63 -16.15 -31.66
C THR A 240 4.32 -17.04 -32.84
N ASP A 241 3.94 -18.29 -32.57
CA ASP A 241 3.40 -19.17 -33.59
C ASP A 241 2.11 -18.53 -34.11
N GLY A 242 2.24 -17.79 -35.21
CA GLY A 242 1.18 -17.01 -35.81
C GLY A 242 0.02 -17.90 -36.18
N LYS A 243 -1.00 -17.96 -35.31
CA LYS A 243 -2.32 -18.43 -35.69
C LYS A 243 -3.07 -17.22 -36.25
N PRO A 244 -3.21 -17.06 -37.58
CA PRO A 244 -3.95 -15.94 -38.13
C PRO A 244 -5.39 -16.05 -37.67
N LEU A 245 -5.86 -15.04 -36.95
CA LEU A 245 -7.27 -14.82 -36.71
C LEU A 245 -7.94 -14.69 -38.06
N LYS A 246 -8.71 -15.72 -38.46
CA LYS A 246 -9.60 -15.67 -39.64
C LYS A 246 -10.55 -14.48 -39.47
N ALA A 247 -10.20 -13.34 -40.06
CA ALA A 247 -11.14 -12.28 -40.34
C ALA A 247 -12.10 -12.79 -41.41
N ALA A 248 -13.28 -13.24 -40.99
CA ALA A 248 -14.37 -13.56 -41.89
C ALA A 248 -14.89 -12.26 -42.54
N VAL A 249 -14.36 -11.94 -43.71
CA VAL A 249 -14.94 -10.95 -44.62
C VAL A 249 -16.26 -11.54 -45.13
N LYS A 250 -17.39 -11.11 -44.54
CA LYS A 250 -18.71 -11.24 -45.17
C LYS A 250 -18.98 -9.95 -45.95
N ASN A 251 -18.66 -9.96 -47.24
CA ASN A 251 -19.23 -8.99 -48.18
C ASN A 251 -20.69 -9.41 -48.47
N PRO A 252 -21.69 -8.55 -48.31
CA PRO A 252 -23.01 -8.83 -48.85
C PRO A 252 -23.05 -8.42 -50.33
N GLU A 253 -23.10 -9.39 -51.22
CA GLU A 253 -23.53 -9.19 -52.60
C GLU A 253 -24.99 -8.72 -52.57
N LYS A 254 -25.25 -7.47 -52.97
CA LYS A 254 -26.60 -7.01 -53.32
C LYS A 254 -26.80 -7.18 -54.82
N ILE A 255 -27.80 -8.00 -55.10
CA ILE A 255 -28.37 -8.40 -56.38
C ILE A 255 -28.78 -7.16 -57.20
N ALA A 256 -28.37 -7.13 -58.47
CA ALA A 256 -28.92 -6.26 -59.49
C ALA A 256 -30.36 -6.70 -59.81
N ALA A 257 -31.32 -5.80 -59.63
CA ALA A 257 -32.68 -5.95 -60.14
C ALA A 257 -32.81 -5.13 -61.42
N ALA A 258 -33.17 -5.80 -62.51
CA ALA A 258 -33.54 -5.20 -63.79
C ALA A 258 -34.89 -4.49 -63.70
N VAL A 259 -34.96 -3.28 -64.26
CA VAL A 259 -36.11 -2.71 -65.00
C VAL A 259 -35.55 -1.76 -66.06
#